data_AF-A0A7S9L3B9-F1
#
_entry.id   AF-A0A7S9L3B9-F1
#
_cell.length_a   1.000
_cell.length_b   1.000
_cell.length_c   1.000
_cell.angle_alpha   90.00
_cell.angle_beta   90.00
_cell.angle_gamma   90.00
#
_symmetry.space_group_name_H-M   'P 1'
#
loop_
_entity.id
_entity.type
_entity.pdbx_description
1 polymer ?
#
loop_
_entity_poly.entity_id
_entity_poly.type
_entity_poly.pdbx_seq_one_letter_code
_entity_poly.pdbx_strand_id
1 'polypeptide(L)' 'MSRSLRKTKIFGYSYAETEKQDKRRWNRRFRKVCRKLIKLDKDAPIKHHGVTNRWDGAKDGKQYWKGATRKDMRK' A
#
# COMPACT_ATOMS: atom_id res chain seq x y z
N MET A 1 20.95 -5.38 -26.76
CA MET A 1 20.75 -6.20 -25.53
C MET A 1 20.73 -5.37 -24.22
N SER A 2 20.23 -4.13 -24.18
CA SER A 2 20.45 -3.22 -23.03
C SER A 2 19.26 -3.01 -22.08
N ARG A 3 18.09 -3.67 -22.28
CA ARG A 3 16.84 -3.31 -21.56
C ARG A 3 16.10 -4.50 -20.93
N SER A 4 16.81 -5.55 -20.52
CA SER A 4 16.16 -6.71 -19.87
C SER A 4 15.67 -6.35 -18.46
N LEU A 5 14.34 -6.26 -18.30
CA LEU A 5 13.67 -6.06 -17.01
C LEU A 5 14.01 -7.17 -15.99
N ARG A 6 14.41 -8.34 -16.47
CA ARG A 6 14.78 -9.51 -15.64
C ARG A 6 16.03 -9.28 -14.79
N LYS A 7 16.94 -8.40 -15.25
CA LYS A 7 18.16 -8.00 -14.51
C LYS A 7 17.95 -6.76 -13.64
N THR A 8 16.84 -6.03 -13.83
CA THR A 8 16.57 -4.79 -13.10
C THR A 8 15.73 -5.15 -11.87
N LYS A 9 16.35 -5.15 -10.68
CA LYS A 9 15.61 -5.39 -9.44
C LYS A 9 14.51 -4.33 -9.28
N ILE A 10 13.36 -4.78 -8.79
CA ILE A 10 12.24 -3.91 -8.46
C ILE A 10 12.49 -3.37 -7.06
N PHE A 11 12.56 -2.04 -6.94
CA PHE A 11 12.72 -1.34 -5.68
C PHE A 11 11.36 -0.85 -5.19
N GLY A 12 11.14 -0.86 -3.88
CA GLY A 12 9.97 -0.22 -3.28
C GLY A 12 10.10 1.30 -3.38
N TYR A 13 9.02 2.00 -3.70
CA TYR A 13 8.99 3.47 -3.74
C TYR A 13 9.11 4.09 -2.34
N SER A 14 8.83 3.29 -1.31
CA SER A 14 8.66 3.76 0.05
C SER A 14 9.88 3.53 0.93
N TYR A 15 10.30 4.60 1.59
CA TYR A 15 11.18 4.54 2.76
C TYR A 15 10.44 4.12 4.03
N ALA A 16 9.12 3.89 3.97
CA ALA A 16 8.36 3.48 5.14
C ALA A 16 8.81 2.09 5.60
N GLU A 17 9.44 2.03 6.77
CA GLU A 17 9.90 0.76 7.36
C GLU A 17 8.71 -0.16 7.69
N THR A 18 7.55 0.41 8.03
CA THR A 18 6.37 -0.35 8.47
C THR A 18 5.06 0.18 7.89
N GLU A 19 4.11 -0.74 7.67
CA GLU A 19 2.71 -0.44 7.29
C GLU A 19 1.79 -0.26 8.52
N LYS A 20 2.35 -0.30 9.72
CA LYS A 20 1.57 -0.40 10.96
C LYS A 20 0.63 0.80 11.14
N GLN A 21 1.11 1.98 10.78
CA GLN A 21 0.32 3.22 10.89
C GLN A 21 -0.83 3.25 9.87
N ASP A 22 -0.58 2.87 8.62
CA ASP A 22 -1.61 2.83 7.57
C ASP A 22 -2.72 1.84 7.92
N LYS A 23 -2.34 0.62 8.34
CA LYS A 23 -3.30 -0.40 8.82
C LYS A 23 -4.12 0.11 10.01
N ARG A 24 -3.51 0.86 10.93
CA ARG A 24 -4.22 1.48 12.05
C ARG A 24 -5.21 2.55 11.56
N ARG A 25 -4.80 3.42 10.64
CA ARG A 25 -5.62 4.47 10.03
C ARG A 25 -6.83 3.89 9.30
N TRP A 26 -6.60 2.90 8.44
CA TRP A 26 -7.67 2.22 7.68
C TRP A 26 -8.70 1.57 8.59
N ASN A 27 -8.24 0.82 9.60
CA ASN A 27 -9.12 0.18 10.57
C ASN A 27 -9.93 1.19 11.38
N ARG A 28 -9.33 2.32 11.78
CA ARG A 28 -10.04 3.40 12.47
C ARG A 28 -11.13 4.01 11.60
N ARG A 29 -10.81 4.30 10.33
CA ARG A 29 -11.77 4.88 9.38
C ARG A 29 -12.92 3.92 9.07
N PHE A 30 -12.60 2.64 8.85
CA PHE A 30 -13.59 1.59 8.64
C PHE A 30 -14.58 1.49 9.81
N ARG A 31 -14.08 1.38 11.05
CA ARG A 31 -14.93 1.34 12.25
C ARG A 31 -15.82 2.58 12.39
N LYS A 32 -15.29 3.77 12.09
CA LYS A 32 -16.06 5.03 12.12
C LYS A 32 -17.22 4.99 11.13
N VAL A 33 -16.99 4.50 9.92
CA VAL A 33 -18.03 4.40 8.88
C VAL A 33 -19.07 3.34 9.23
N CYS A 34 -18.64 2.15 9.67
CA CYS A 34 -19.58 1.10 10.09
C CYS A 34 -20.51 1.58 11.21
N ARG A 35 -19.96 2.22 12.26
CA ARG A 35 -20.79 2.77 13.35
C ARG A 35 -21.81 3.80 12.86
N LYS A 36 -21.43 4.65 11.90
CA LYS A 36 -22.34 5.64 11.31
C LYS A 36 -23.46 4.99 10.52
N LEU A 37 -23.15 3.95 9.73
CA LEU A 37 -24.12 3.25 8.90
C LEU A 37 -25.09 2.42 9.74
N ILE A 38 -24.58 1.70 10.76
CA ILE A 38 -25.42 0.98 11.72
C ILE A 38 -26.39 1.93 12.43
N LYS A 39 -25.93 3.13 12.84
CA LYS A 39 -26.82 4.13 13.46
C LYS A 39 -27.91 4.66 12.50
N LEU A 40 -27.67 4.58 11.20
CA LEU A 40 -28.61 4.99 10.15
C LEU A 40 -29.48 3.82 9.66
N ASP A 41 -29.40 2.65 10.31
CA ASP A 41 -30.07 1.40 9.92
C ASP A 41 -29.74 0.97 8.48
N LYS A 42 -28.50 1.25 8.06
CA LYS A 42 -27.97 0.87 6.74
C LYS A 42 -26.91 -0.21 6.89
N ASP A 43 -26.79 -1.04 5.85
CA ASP A 43 -25.80 -2.09 5.81
C ASP A 43 -24.37 -1.57 5.94
N ALA A 44 -23.59 -2.25 6.78
CA ALA A 44 -22.18 -1.95 6.98
C ALA A 44 -21.34 -2.51 5.82
N PRO A 45 -20.28 -1.80 5.38
CA PRO A 45 -19.39 -2.28 4.34
C PRO A 45 -18.62 -3.51 4.84
N ILE A 46 -18.61 -4.57 4.01
CA ILE A 46 -17.94 -5.85 4.33
C ILE A 46 -16.43 -5.76 4.14
N LYS A 47 -15.95 -4.92 3.22
CA LYS A 47 -14.53 -4.81 2.84
C LYS A 47 -14.01 -3.39 3.10
N HIS A 48 -12.75 -3.29 3.51
CA HIS A 48 -12.06 -2.00 3.70
C HIS A 48 -12.02 -1.14 2.43
N HIS A 49 -12.02 -1.75 1.24
CA HIS A 49 -12.00 -1.02 -0.04
C HIS A 49 -13.27 -0.20 -0.31
N GLY A 50 -14.38 -0.48 0.38
CA GLY A 50 -15.57 0.37 0.32
C GLY A 50 -15.41 1.70 1.06
N VAL A 51 -14.35 1.87 1.86
CA VAL A 51 -14.15 3.05 2.72
C VAL A 51 -12.78 3.71 2.50
N THR A 52 -11.78 2.95 2.07
CA THR A 52 -10.40 3.38 1.91
C THR A 52 -9.81 2.81 0.62
N ASN A 53 -9.05 3.62 -0.11
CA ASN A 53 -8.32 3.14 -1.28
C ASN A 53 -7.25 2.12 -0.85
N ARG A 54 -7.16 1.00 -1.57
CA ARG A 54 -6.16 -0.06 -1.34
C ARG A 54 -4.73 0.48 -1.52
N TRP A 55 -4.55 1.40 -2.47
CA TRP A 55 -3.25 1.89 -2.94
C TRP A 55 -2.76 3.15 -2.22
N ASP A 56 -3.44 3.59 -1.15
CA ASP A 56 -3.06 4.75 -0.33
C ASP A 56 -2.04 4.37 0.77
N GLY A 57 -1.48 3.15 0.70
CA GLY A 57 -0.50 2.68 1.68
C GLY A 57 0.85 3.31 1.44
N ALA A 58 1.54 3.74 2.49
CA ALA A 58 2.86 4.35 2.35
C ALA A 58 3.85 3.37 1.70
N LYS A 59 3.73 2.05 1.97
CA LYS A 59 4.54 0.98 1.34
C LYS A 59 4.09 0.57 -0.06
N ASP A 60 2.97 1.08 -0.56
CA ASP A 60 2.55 0.76 -1.91
C ASP A 60 3.41 1.49 -2.95
N GLY A 61 3.77 0.77 -4.01
CA GLY A 61 4.61 1.28 -5.09
C GLY A 61 5.88 0.45 -5.26
N LYS A 62 5.99 -0.17 -6.44
CA LYS A 62 7.17 -0.89 -6.91
C LYS A 62 7.64 -0.22 -8.21
N GLN A 63 8.88 0.22 -8.26
CA GLN A 63 9.46 0.79 -9.48
C GLN A 63 10.79 0.14 -9.86
N TYR A 64 11.06 0.17 -11.15
CA TYR A 64 12.36 -0.20 -11.69
C TYR A 64 13.32 0.99 -11.52
N TRP A 65 14.36 0.83 -10.70
CA TRP A 65 15.43 1.81 -10.63
C TRP A 65 16.41 1.54 -11.78
N LYS A 66 16.30 2.33 -12.85
CA LYS A 66 17.13 2.18 -14.06
C LYS A 66 18.63 2.43 -13.82
N GLY A 67 18.98 3.15 -12.75
CA GLY A 67 20.37 3.48 -12.38
C GLY A 67 20.96 2.61 -11.27
N ALA A 68 20.28 1.53 -10.86
CA ALA A 68 20.77 0.68 -9.78
C ALA A 68 22.13 0.08 -10.11
N THR A 69 23.11 0.24 -9.22
CA THR A 69 24.43 -0.37 -9.39
C THR A 69 24.42 -1.84 -8.94
N ARG A 70 25.45 -2.59 -9.33
CA ARG A 70 25.63 -3.99 -8.86
C ARG A 70 25.72 -4.11 -7.34
N LYS A 71 26.10 -3.05 -6.62
CA LYS A 71 26.15 -3.03 -5.15
C LYS A 71 24.76 -2.91 -4.55
N ASP A 72 23.93 -2.02 -5.10
CA ASP A 72 22.53 -1.81 -4.68
C ASP A 72 21.65 -3.03 -4.98
N MET A 73 22.04 -3.83 -5.97
CA MET A 73 21.38 -5.08 -6.31
C MET A 73 21.80 -6.28 -5.44
N ARG A 74 22.61 -6.11 -4.40
CA ARG A 74 22.93 -7.22 -3.47
C ARG A 74 21.77 -7.43 -2.49
N LYS A 75 21.79 -8.52 -1.72
CA LYS A 75 20.71 -8.87 -0.78
C LYS A 75 21.15 -8.51 0.63
#